data_AF-E3GYG0-F1
#
_entry.id   AF-E3GYG0-F1
#
_cell.length_a   1.000
_cell.length_b   1.000
_cell.length_c   1.000
_cell.angle_alpha   90.00
_cell.angle_beta   90.00
_cell.angle_gamma   90.00
#
_symmetry.space_group_name_H-M   'P 1'
#
loop_
_entity.id
_entity.type
_entity.pdbx_description
1 polymer ?
#
loop_
_entity_poly.entity_id
_entity_poly.type
_entity_poly.pdbx_seq_one_letter_code
_entity_poly.pdbx_strand_id
1 'polypeptide(L)'
;MKKIEKQATCSEICDYIRDNVKEGDIVRISIGMAYIPGEVILNNDCVLHIKLESKMFSDLTTTVDVEKFKEELIELEHETEDGIYVFEAIED
;
A
#
# COMPACT_ATOMS: atom_id res chain seq x y z
N MET A 1 -17.37 -7.94 0.58
CA MET A 1 -16.40 -7.56 -0.47
C MET A 1 -15.68 -8.80 -0.98
N LYS A 2 -15.31 -8.82 -2.27
CA LYS A 2 -14.52 -9.90 -2.85
C LYS A 2 -13.05 -9.69 -2.49
N LYS A 3 -12.34 -10.74 -2.07
CA LYS A 3 -10.89 -10.71 -1.87
C LYS A 3 -10.20 -11.34 -3.08
N ILE A 4 -9.18 -10.69 -3.60
CA ILE A 4 -8.39 -11.15 -4.75
C ILE A 4 -6.93 -11.15 -4.33
N GLU A 5 -6.30 -12.31 -4.33
CA GLU A 5 -4.91 -12.52 -3.93
C GLU A 5 -4.08 -12.86 -5.17
N LYS A 6 -2.93 -12.21 -5.32
CA LYS A 6 -2.01 -12.37 -6.46
C LYS A 6 -0.57 -12.23 -5.99
N GLN A 7 0.34 -12.82 -6.74
CA GLN A 7 1.76 -12.51 -6.67
C GLN A 7 2.08 -11.51 -7.77
N ALA A 8 2.95 -10.55 -7.47
CA ALA A 8 3.36 -9.52 -8.42
C ALA A 8 4.79 -9.08 -8.11
N THR A 9 5.56 -8.72 -9.13
CA THR A 9 6.88 -8.14 -8.89
C THR A 9 6.75 -6.77 -8.25
N CYS A 10 7.82 -6.28 -7.62
CA CYS A 10 7.79 -4.96 -6.99
C CYS A 10 7.49 -3.85 -8.01
N SER A 11 7.99 -3.99 -9.24
CA SER A 11 7.67 -3.08 -10.35
C SER A 11 6.17 -3.10 -10.69
N GLU A 12 5.58 -4.30 -10.81
CA GLU A 12 4.14 -4.45 -11.07
C GLU A 12 3.27 -3.88 -9.94
N ILE A 13 3.71 -4.02 -8.68
CA ILE A 13 3.02 -3.43 -7.52
C ILE A 13 3.08 -1.90 -7.59
N CYS A 14 4.23 -1.31 -7.93
CA CYS A 14 4.31 0.15 -8.09
C CYS A 14 3.45 0.66 -9.24
N ASP A 15 3.43 -0.03 -10.37
CA ASP A 15 2.54 0.32 -11.49
C ASP A 15 1.07 0.24 -11.08
N TYR A 16 0.70 -0.81 -10.34
CA TYR A 16 -0.64 -0.92 -9.77
C TYR A 16 -0.97 0.26 -8.86
N ILE A 17 -0.07 0.63 -7.94
CA ILE A 17 -0.25 1.76 -7.03
C ILE A 17 -0.49 3.05 -7.82
N ARG A 18 0.35 3.35 -8.82
CA ARG A 18 0.24 4.56 -9.66
C ARG A 18 -1.14 4.66 -10.33
N ASP A 19 -1.62 3.56 -10.87
CA ASP A 19 -2.82 3.56 -11.71
C ASP A 19 -4.13 3.42 -10.92
N ASN A 20 -4.08 2.77 -9.74
CA ASN A 20 -5.29 2.30 -9.06
C ASN A 20 -5.48 2.85 -7.65
N VAL A 21 -4.41 3.20 -6.93
CA VAL A 21 -4.52 3.68 -5.54
C VAL A 21 -4.71 5.20 -5.52
N LYS A 22 -5.80 5.66 -4.91
CA LYS A 22 -6.23 7.07 -4.89
C LYS A 22 -6.36 7.60 -3.48
N GLU A 23 -6.49 8.92 -3.37
CA GLU A 23 -6.81 9.58 -2.10
C GLU A 23 -8.14 9.06 -1.56
N GLY A 24 -8.18 8.72 -0.27
CA GLY A 24 -9.31 8.11 0.42
C GLY A 24 -9.32 6.59 0.44
N ASP A 25 -8.48 5.92 -0.38
CA ASP A 25 -8.40 4.46 -0.36
C ASP A 25 -7.69 3.96 0.90
N ILE A 26 -8.05 2.76 1.36
CA ILE A 26 -7.41 2.12 2.51
C ILE A 26 -6.33 1.17 1.99
N VAL A 27 -5.12 1.33 2.49
CA VAL A 27 -3.97 0.47 2.17
C VAL A 27 -3.36 -0.11 3.43
N ARG A 28 -2.79 -1.30 3.30
CA ARG A 28 -1.96 -1.95 4.31
C ARG A 28 -0.69 -2.41 3.64
N ILE A 29 0.43 -1.81 4.04
CA ILE A 29 1.72 -2.04 3.41
C ILE A 29 2.61 -2.78 4.39
N SER A 30 3.11 -3.94 3.97
CA SER A 30 4.11 -4.72 4.71
C SER A 30 5.47 -4.53 4.03
N ILE A 31 6.40 -3.86 4.72
CA ILE A 31 7.77 -3.62 4.24
C ILE A 31 8.74 -3.97 5.37
N GLY A 32 9.62 -4.95 5.15
CA GLY A 32 10.56 -5.45 6.14
C GLY A 32 9.84 -5.87 7.42
N MET A 33 10.13 -5.20 8.55
CA MET A 33 9.46 -5.43 9.83
C MET A 33 8.29 -4.47 10.10
N ALA A 34 8.02 -3.54 9.18
CA ALA A 34 6.98 -2.54 9.34
C ALA A 34 5.66 -3.01 8.71
N TYR A 35 4.57 -2.74 9.41
CA TYR A 35 3.21 -2.89 8.91
C TYR A 35 2.50 -1.55 9.04
N ILE A 36 2.05 -1.02 7.90
CA ILE A 36 1.56 0.35 7.77
C ILE A 36 0.12 0.32 7.25
N PRO A 37 -0.88 0.22 8.15
CA PRO A 37 -2.28 0.33 7.81
C PRO A 37 -2.74 1.80 7.84
N GLY A 38 -3.48 2.23 6.84
CA GLY A 38 -4.07 3.57 6.86
C GLY A 38 -4.75 3.99 5.58
N GLU A 39 -5.27 5.22 5.62
CA GLU A 39 -5.93 5.88 4.50
C GLU A 39 -4.92 6.69 3.69
N VAL A 40 -4.94 6.55 2.37
CA VAL A 40 -4.10 7.33 1.47
C VAL A 40 -4.60 8.76 1.41
N ILE A 41 -3.76 9.71 1.79
CA ILE A 41 -4.06 11.16 1.71
C ILE A 41 -3.55 11.74 0.39
N LEU A 42 -2.45 11.20 -0.14
CA LEU A 42 -1.85 11.60 -1.40
C LEU A 42 -1.06 10.43 -1.97
N ASN A 43 -1.20 10.18 -3.27
CA ASN A 43 -0.34 9.29 -4.04
C ASN A 43 0.38 10.10 -5.11
N ASN A 44 1.70 10.22 -4.98
CA ASN A 44 2.53 10.89 -5.98
C ASN A 44 3.54 9.88 -6.54
N ASP A 45 3.15 9.18 -7.59
CA ASP A 45 4.02 8.27 -8.33
C ASP A 45 4.66 7.17 -7.47
N CYS A 46 3.81 6.35 -6.82
CA CYS A 46 4.24 5.29 -5.88
C CYS A 46 4.82 5.80 -4.54
N VAL A 47 4.81 7.13 -4.32
CA VAL A 47 5.05 7.75 -3.01
C VAL A 47 3.73 8.03 -2.31
N LEU A 48 3.42 7.22 -1.30
CA LEU A 48 2.14 7.26 -0.57
C LEU A 48 2.27 8.04 0.73
N HIS A 49 1.48 9.10 0.86
CA HIS A 49 1.23 9.74 2.14
C HIS A 49 0.02 9.10 2.79
N ILE A 50 0.21 8.48 3.96
CA ILE A 50 -0.80 7.63 4.60
C ILE A 50 -1.13 8.20 5.97
N LYS A 51 -2.42 8.39 6.25
CA LYS A 51 -2.95 8.63 7.60
C LYS A 51 -3.08 7.30 8.31
N LEU A 52 -2.27 7.09 9.34
CA LEU A 52 -2.22 5.80 10.04
C LEU A 52 -3.50 5.54 10.81
N GLU A 53 -4.00 4.30 10.71
CA GLU A 53 -5.07 3.83 11.57
C GLU A 53 -4.48 3.52 12.96
N SER A 54 -4.54 4.49 13.88
CA SER A 54 -3.99 4.35 15.23
C SER A 54 -5.01 4.72 16.30
N LYS A 55 -5.13 3.86 17.31
CA LYS A 55 -5.91 4.14 18.53
C LYS A 55 -5.19 5.09 19.50
N MET A 56 -3.89 5.29 19.33
CA MET A 56 -3.08 6.13 20.21
C MET A 56 -2.89 7.54 19.66
N PHE A 57 -2.88 7.71 18.33
CA PHE A 57 -2.63 8.99 17.67
C PHE A 57 -3.67 9.22 16.58
N SER A 58 -4.47 10.28 16.69
CA SER A 58 -5.58 10.56 15.76
C SER A 58 -5.14 11.06 14.38
N ASP A 59 -3.97 11.69 14.30
CA ASP A 59 -3.53 12.44 13.11
C ASP A 59 -2.07 12.15 12.73
N LEU A 60 -1.61 10.94 13.05
CA LEU A 60 -0.27 10.51 12.64
C LEU A 60 -0.29 10.19 11.15
N THR A 61 0.58 10.85 10.40
CA THR A 61 0.79 10.59 8.97
C THR A 61 2.19 10.07 8.75
N THR A 62 2.35 9.21 7.75
CA THR A 62 3.65 8.71 7.30
C THR A 62 3.75 8.84 5.79
N THR A 63 4.98 8.85 5.26
CA THR A 63 5.24 8.84 3.82
C THR A 63 6.03 7.59 3.49
N VAL A 64 5.55 6.80 2.54
CA VAL A 64 6.15 5.55 2.09
C VAL A 64 6.48 5.68 0.61
N ASP A 65 7.77 5.67 0.30
CA ASP A 65 8.27 5.60 -1.09
C ASP A 65 8.48 4.12 -1.42
N VAL A 66 7.44 3.47 -1.95
CA VAL A 66 7.42 2.01 -2.11
C VAL A 66 8.52 1.55 -3.08
N GLU A 67 8.83 2.35 -4.10
CA GLU A 67 9.89 2.05 -5.07
C GLU A 67 11.28 2.00 -4.41
N LYS A 68 11.57 2.93 -3.49
CA LYS A 68 12.84 2.90 -2.73
C LYS A 68 12.96 1.72 -1.78
N PHE A 69 11.84 1.14 -1.36
CA PHE A 69 11.80 -0.01 -0.45
C PHE A 69 11.48 -1.34 -1.16
N LYS A 70 11.63 -1.41 -2.50
CA LYS A 70 11.28 -2.61 -3.27
C LYS A 70 11.94 -3.89 -2.79
N GLU A 71 13.19 -3.84 -2.32
CA GLU A 71 13.91 -5.03 -1.82
C GLU A 71 13.35 -5.54 -0.48
N GLU A 72 12.59 -4.71 0.22
CA GLU A 72 11.99 -5.01 1.50
C GLU A 72 10.46 -5.11 1.40
N LEU A 73 9.86 -4.87 0.25
CA LEU A 73 8.41 -4.98 0.06
C LEU A 73 8.00 -6.43 0.18
N ILE A 74 7.00 -6.69 1.02
CA ILE A 74 6.47 -8.04 1.29
C ILE A 74 5.06 -8.16 0.72
N GLU A 75 4.20 -7.18 1.01
CA GLU A 75 2.80 -7.24 0.63
C GLU A 75 2.18 -5.84 0.53
N LEU A 76 1.30 -5.66 -0.46
CA LEU A 76 0.35 -4.56 -0.54
C LEU A 76 -1.07 -5.14 -0.48
N GLU A 77 -1.86 -4.70 0.51
CA GLU A 77 -3.30 -4.84 0.48
C GLU A 77 -3.96 -3.48 0.20
N HIS A 78 -4.84 -3.45 -0.80
CA HIS A 78 -5.60 -2.28 -1.24
C HIS A 78 -7.10 -2.58 -1.15
N GLU A 79 -7.80 -1.83 -0.32
CA GLU A 79 -9.23 -1.94 -0.10
C GLU A 79 -9.97 -0.83 -0.84
N THR A 80 -10.85 -1.26 -1.75
CA THR A 80 -11.68 -0.41 -2.63
C THR A 80 -13.15 -0.75 -2.44
N GLU A 81 -14.05 0.06 -3.01
CA GLU A 81 -15.50 -0.24 -3.02
C GLU A 81 -15.81 -1.61 -3.66
N ASP A 82 -15.05 -2.02 -4.68
CA ASP A 82 -15.24 -3.26 -5.43
C ASP A 82 -14.73 -4.51 -4.70
N GLY A 83 -13.74 -4.34 -3.82
CA GLY A 83 -13.08 -5.45 -3.15
C GLY A 83 -11.73 -5.12 -2.54
N ILE A 84 -11.10 -6.16 -2.00
CA ILE A 84 -9.77 -6.12 -1.40
C ILE A 84 -8.81 -6.84 -2.35
N TYR A 85 -7.79 -6.13 -2.81
CA TYR A 85 -6.73 -6.65 -3.67
C TYR A 85 -5.47 -6.82 -2.84
N VAL A 86 -4.93 -8.03 -2.78
CA VAL A 86 -3.70 -8.36 -2.05
C VAL A 86 -2.65 -8.80 -3.05
N PHE A 87 -1.49 -8.17 -2.98
CA PHE A 87 -0.33 -8.45 -3.80
C PHE A 87 0.83 -8.86 -2.90
N GLU A 88 1.21 -10.13 -2.96
CA GLU A 88 2.45 -10.63 -2.38
C GLU A 88 3.61 -10.28 -3.32
N ALA A 89 4.63 -9.62 -2.80
CA ALA A 89 5.79 -9.21 -3.58
C ALA A 89 6.71 -10.40 -3.85
N ILE A 90 7.12 -10.52 -5.12
CA ILE A 90 8.16 -11.46 -5.57
C ILE A 90 9.33 -10.69 -6.17
N GLU A 91 10.50 -11.35 -6.28
CA GLU A 91 11.69 -10.78 -6.90
C GLU A 91 11.39 -10.35 -8.37
N ASP A 92 11.88 -9.17 -8.77
CA ASP A 92 11.88 -8.70 -10.17
C ASP A 92 12.81 -9.54 -11.06
#